data_AF-A0A1I7B119-F1
#
_entry.id   AF-A0A1I7B119-F1
#
_cell.length_a   1.000
_cell.length_b   1.000
_cell.length_c   1.000
_cell.angle_alpha   90.00
_cell.angle_beta   90.00
_cell.angle_gamma   90.00
#
_symmetry.space_group_name_H-M   'P 1'
#
loop_
_entity.id
_entity.type
_entity.pdbx_description
1 polymer ?
#
loop_
_entity_poly.entity_id
_entity_poly.type
_entity_poly.pdbx_seq_one_letter_code
_entity_poly.pdbx_strand_id
1 'polypeptide(L)'
;MSKISTTAAAALCLLAWAGLAQADDQMEQILDAAMPHMHHSCESVIDTYPDDADQVAEIVRLMAMVALYNRQIDVLAVIPDKADRAGLKDEFVEELEDACDDDPGRLLAGAVDLAVRDTIDAFD
;
A
#
# COMPACT_ATOMS: atom_id res chain seq x y z
N MET A 1 27.45 -56.61 -1.45
CA MET A 1 27.98 -55.33 -1.95
C MET A 1 27.12 -54.90 -3.14
N SER A 2 26.18 -53.99 -2.93
CA SER A 2 25.33 -53.46 -4.02
C SER A 2 25.63 -51.97 -4.15
N LYS A 3 26.24 -51.59 -5.28
CA LYS A 3 26.52 -50.20 -5.64
C LYS A 3 25.32 -49.69 -6.42
N ILE A 4 24.43 -48.95 -5.78
CA ILE A 4 23.41 -48.16 -6.48
C ILE A 4 23.99 -46.77 -6.67
N SER A 5 24.13 -46.41 -7.95
CA SER A 5 24.81 -45.23 -8.48
C SER A 5 24.07 -43.94 -8.13
N THR A 6 24.80 -43.01 -7.55
CA THR A 6 24.39 -41.66 -7.17
C THR A 6 24.28 -40.76 -8.41
N THR A 7 23.11 -40.69 -9.05
CA THR A 7 22.84 -39.66 -10.08
C THR A 7 21.35 -39.34 -10.13
N ALA A 8 20.94 -38.26 -9.45
CA ALA A 8 19.81 -37.37 -9.78
C ALA A 8 19.41 -36.54 -8.54
N ALA A 9 20.10 -35.44 -8.28
CA ALA A 9 19.64 -34.46 -7.30
C ALA A 9 20.18 -33.07 -7.66
N ALA A 10 19.75 -32.51 -8.79
CA ALA A 10 20.07 -31.14 -9.18
C ALA A 10 19.03 -30.59 -10.15
N ALA A 11 17.76 -30.48 -9.73
CA ALA A 11 16.75 -29.73 -10.47
C ALA A 11 15.53 -29.46 -9.58
N LEU A 12 15.63 -28.56 -8.60
CA LEU A 12 14.45 -28.16 -7.81
C LEU A 12 14.48 -26.71 -7.26
N CYS A 13 15.41 -25.86 -7.66
CA CYS A 13 15.53 -24.50 -7.10
C CYS A 13 15.18 -23.33 -8.05
N LEU A 14 14.56 -23.54 -9.22
CA LEU A 14 14.35 -22.46 -10.20
C LEU A 14 12.93 -21.88 -10.28
N LEU A 15 11.98 -22.33 -9.45
CA LEU A 15 10.58 -21.90 -9.56
C LEU A 15 10.15 -20.81 -8.56
N ALA A 16 11.05 -20.32 -7.71
CA ALA A 16 10.73 -19.30 -6.71
C ALA A 16 10.91 -17.84 -7.21
N TRP A 17 11.49 -17.61 -8.40
CA TRP A 17 11.78 -16.24 -8.87
C TRP A 17 10.68 -15.58 -9.70
N ALA A 18 9.68 -16.32 -10.17
CA ALA A 18 8.61 -15.72 -10.97
C ALA A 18 7.69 -14.80 -10.16
N GLY A 19 7.54 -15.02 -8.85
CA GLY A 19 6.63 -14.23 -8.00
C GLY A 19 7.16 -12.84 -7.64
N LEU A 20 8.48 -12.68 -7.48
CA LEU A 20 9.08 -11.39 -7.10
C LEU A 20 9.01 -10.37 -8.24
N ALA A 21 9.31 -10.81 -9.48
CA ALA A 21 9.29 -9.93 -10.64
C ALA A 21 7.89 -9.34 -10.91
N GLN A 22 6.81 -10.10 -10.68
CA GLN A 22 5.46 -9.60 -10.92
C GLN A 22 4.98 -8.56 -9.89
N ALA A 23 5.44 -8.66 -8.64
CA ALA A 23 5.10 -7.69 -7.61
C ALA A 23 5.80 -6.34 -7.86
N ASP A 24 7.06 -6.40 -8.32
CA ASP A 24 7.85 -5.22 -8.67
C ASP A 24 7.23 -4.47 -9.86
N ASP A 25 6.82 -5.18 -10.92
CA ASP A 25 6.16 -4.59 -12.10
C ASP A 25 4.82 -3.91 -11.77
N GLN A 26 4.05 -4.48 -10.82
CA GLN A 26 2.79 -3.89 -10.37
C GLN A 26 3.02 -2.65 -9.51
N MET A 27 4.05 -2.66 -8.66
CA MET A 27 4.42 -1.49 -7.88
C MET A 27 4.95 -0.35 -8.76
N GLU A 28 5.75 -0.66 -9.78
CA GLU A 28 6.22 0.35 -10.74
C GLU A 28 5.04 1.07 -11.43
N GLN A 29 4.00 0.34 -11.83
CA GLN A 29 2.78 0.94 -12.38
C GLN A 29 2.03 1.83 -11.38
N ILE A 30 1.97 1.43 -10.11
CA ILE A 30 1.34 2.24 -9.05
C ILE A 30 2.14 3.52 -8.83
N LEU A 31 3.48 3.42 -8.78
CA LEU A 31 4.36 4.58 -8.63
C LEU A 31 4.23 5.53 -9.82
N ASP A 32 4.20 5.00 -11.05
CA ASP A 32 3.98 5.78 -12.27
C ASP A 32 2.63 6.52 -12.24
N ALA A 33 1.58 5.86 -11.76
CA ALA A 33 0.26 6.48 -11.61
C ALA A 33 0.22 7.50 -10.46
N ALA A 34 0.96 7.28 -9.37
CA ALA A 34 1.00 8.16 -8.21
C ALA A 34 1.85 9.42 -8.45
N MET A 35 2.95 9.30 -9.21
CA MET A 35 3.95 10.36 -9.42
C MET A 35 3.36 11.74 -9.77
N PRO A 36 2.39 11.87 -10.69
CA PRO A 36 1.76 13.16 -11.03
C PRO A 36 1.05 13.82 -9.86
N HIS A 37 0.66 13.06 -8.84
CA HIS A 37 -0.18 13.50 -7.73
C HIS A 37 0.59 13.69 -6.41
N MET A 38 1.88 13.31 -6.36
CA MET A 38 2.70 13.33 -5.13
C MET A 38 2.88 14.71 -4.50
N HIS A 39 2.67 15.78 -5.26
CA HIS A 39 2.85 17.17 -4.80
C HIS A 39 1.54 17.85 -4.38
N HIS A 40 0.40 17.15 -4.47
CA HIS A 40 -0.83 17.67 -3.88
C HIS A 40 -0.69 17.73 -2.36
N SER A 41 -1.17 18.83 -1.79
CA SER A 41 -1.55 18.93 -0.37
C SER A 41 -2.98 18.44 -0.13
N CYS A 42 -3.35 18.26 1.14
CA CYS A 42 -4.75 17.98 1.54
C CYS A 42 -5.72 19.03 0.98
N GLU A 43 -5.37 20.32 1.02
CA GLU A 43 -6.20 21.39 0.46
C GLU A 43 -6.19 21.38 -1.08
N SER A 44 -5.00 21.34 -1.70
CA SER A 44 -4.90 21.53 -3.15
C SER A 44 -5.43 20.36 -3.97
N VAL A 45 -5.53 19.15 -3.42
CA VAL A 45 -6.21 18.04 -4.11
C VAL A 45 -7.70 18.35 -4.26
N ILE A 46 -8.34 18.91 -3.24
CA ILE A 46 -9.76 19.28 -3.27
C ILE A 46 -9.97 20.48 -4.19
N ASP A 47 -9.09 21.49 -4.13
CA ASP A 47 -9.18 22.65 -5.04
C ASP A 47 -8.99 22.28 -6.52
N THR A 48 -8.17 21.26 -6.79
CA THR A 48 -7.92 20.80 -8.17
C THR A 48 -9.09 19.96 -8.70
N TYR A 49 -9.78 19.23 -7.81
CA TYR A 49 -10.85 18.29 -8.15
C TYR A 49 -12.14 18.55 -7.34
N PRO A 50 -12.72 19.77 -7.39
CA PRO A 50 -13.77 20.19 -6.46
C PRO A 50 -15.08 19.41 -6.61
N ASP A 51 -15.35 18.87 -7.80
CA ASP A 51 -16.56 18.12 -8.13
C ASP A 51 -16.24 16.66 -8.53
N ASP A 52 -15.02 16.18 -8.29
CA ASP A 52 -14.55 14.86 -8.72
C ASP A 52 -14.01 14.05 -7.54
N ALA A 53 -14.92 13.69 -6.64
CA ALA A 53 -14.63 12.89 -5.46
C ALA A 53 -14.04 11.51 -5.82
N ASP A 54 -14.41 10.95 -6.97
CA ASP A 54 -13.87 9.67 -7.45
C ASP A 54 -12.38 9.80 -7.79
N GLN A 55 -11.98 10.89 -8.45
CA GLN A 55 -10.57 11.18 -8.71
C GLN A 55 -9.76 11.43 -7.43
N VAL A 56 -10.33 12.14 -6.45
CA VAL A 56 -9.68 12.34 -5.13
C VAL A 56 -9.48 10.99 -4.43
N ALA A 57 -10.52 10.15 -4.39
CA ALA A 57 -10.44 8.82 -3.79
C ALA A 57 -9.40 7.93 -4.48
N GLU A 58 -9.30 7.99 -5.81
CA GLU A 58 -8.28 7.26 -6.56
C GLU A 58 -6.85 7.72 -6.23
N ILE A 59 -6.64 9.04 -6.10
CA ILE A 59 -5.35 9.59 -5.67
C ILE A 59 -5.00 9.10 -4.27
N VAL A 60 -5.92 9.18 -3.31
CA VAL A 60 -5.72 8.68 -1.94
C VAL A 60 -5.40 7.19 -1.95
N ARG A 61 -6.11 6.40 -2.76
CA ARG A 61 -5.85 4.96 -2.92
C ARG A 61 -4.44 4.68 -3.45
N LEU A 62 -3.99 5.42 -4.46
CA LEU A 62 -2.62 5.31 -4.98
C LEU A 62 -1.59 5.60 -3.88
N MET A 63 -1.78 6.67 -3.11
CA MET A 63 -0.88 7.03 -2.01
C MET A 63 -0.88 5.98 -0.90
N ALA A 64 -2.04 5.40 -0.56
CA ALA A 64 -2.14 4.35 0.46
C ALA A 64 -1.39 3.08 0.02
N MET A 65 -1.48 2.70 -1.25
CA MET A 65 -0.70 1.58 -1.79
C MET A 65 0.81 1.83 -1.72
N VAL A 66 1.25 3.05 -2.05
CA VAL A 66 2.66 3.45 -1.93
C VAL A 66 3.12 3.44 -0.46
N ALA A 67 2.30 3.94 0.47
CA ALA A 67 2.61 3.93 1.90
C ALA A 67 2.75 2.51 2.45
N LEU A 68 1.79 1.62 2.16
CA LEU A 68 1.84 0.21 2.54
C LEU A 68 3.11 -0.47 2.03
N TYR A 69 3.46 -0.21 0.76
CA TYR A 69 4.68 -0.76 0.16
C TYR A 69 5.95 -0.23 0.82
N ASN A 70 6.07 1.09 1.01
CA ASN A 70 7.23 1.73 1.65
C ASN A 70 7.44 1.23 3.08
N ARG A 71 6.35 0.91 3.78
CA ARG A 71 6.37 0.36 5.14
C ARG A 71 6.49 -1.15 5.19
N GLN A 72 6.46 -1.83 4.03
CA GLN A 72 6.46 -3.29 3.89
C GLN A 72 5.34 -3.96 4.70
N ILE A 73 4.17 -3.33 4.72
CA ILE A 73 2.99 -3.83 5.45
C ILE A 73 2.19 -4.74 4.53
N ASP A 74 2.09 -6.02 4.92
CA ASP A 74 1.08 -6.94 4.40
C ASP A 74 -0.13 -6.91 5.33
N VAL A 75 -1.17 -6.18 4.92
CA VAL A 75 -2.41 -6.00 5.70
C VAL A 75 -3.06 -7.33 6.07
N LEU A 76 -2.96 -8.36 5.22
CA LEU A 76 -3.56 -9.67 5.50
C LEU A 76 -2.74 -10.48 6.52
N ALA A 77 -1.43 -10.21 6.61
CA ALA A 77 -0.57 -10.79 7.61
C ALA A 77 -0.72 -10.10 8.97
N VAL A 78 -0.82 -8.76 8.97
CA VAL A 78 -0.97 -7.96 10.19
C VAL A 78 -2.37 -8.08 10.79
N ILE A 79 -3.41 -8.02 9.95
CA ILE A 79 -4.81 -8.05 10.39
C ILE A 79 -5.51 -9.27 9.78
N PRO A 80 -5.29 -10.49 10.33
CA PRO A 80 -5.78 -11.73 9.74
C PRO A 80 -7.28 -11.96 9.96
N ASP A 81 -7.90 -11.32 10.96
CA ASP A 81 -9.36 -11.42 11.17
C ASP A 81 -10.14 -10.63 10.12
N LYS A 82 -11.13 -11.28 9.51
CA LYS A 82 -12.05 -10.64 8.56
C LYS A 82 -12.96 -9.63 9.24
N ALA A 83 -13.31 -9.83 10.50
CA ALA A 83 -14.16 -8.90 11.24
C ALA A 83 -13.45 -7.55 11.40
N ASP A 84 -12.18 -7.58 11.80
CA ASP A 84 -11.37 -6.38 12.00
C ASP A 84 -11.10 -5.66 10.67
N ARG A 85 -10.83 -6.40 9.60
CA ARG A 85 -10.66 -5.81 8.26
C ARG A 85 -11.89 -5.06 7.74
N ALA A 86 -13.09 -5.31 8.29
CA ALA A 86 -14.27 -4.54 7.92
C ALA A 86 -14.21 -3.09 8.44
N GLY A 87 -13.47 -2.84 9.52
CA GLY A 87 -13.29 -1.51 10.12
C GLY A 87 -12.16 -0.68 9.53
N LEU A 88 -11.20 -1.31 8.84
CA LEU A 88 -10.00 -0.64 8.31
C LEU A 88 -10.27 0.62 7.50
N LYS A 89 -11.29 0.59 6.66
CA LYS A 89 -11.63 1.71 5.78
C LYS A 89 -12.22 2.88 6.57
N ASP A 90 -12.96 2.60 7.63
CA ASP A 90 -13.54 3.67 8.47
C ASP A 90 -12.42 4.29 9.34
N GLU A 91 -11.56 3.47 9.96
CA GLU A 91 -10.39 3.93 10.72
C GLU A 91 -9.43 4.76 9.86
N PHE A 92 -9.12 4.29 8.66
CA PHE A 92 -8.23 5.02 7.74
C PHE A 92 -8.79 6.38 7.32
N VAL A 93 -10.11 6.49 7.16
CA VAL A 93 -10.73 7.76 6.82
C VAL A 93 -10.67 8.71 8.01
N GLU A 94 -10.95 8.23 9.23
CA GLU A 94 -10.84 9.04 10.45
C GLU A 94 -9.41 9.58 10.64
N GLU A 95 -8.40 8.72 10.56
CA GLU A 95 -7.00 9.13 10.69
C GLU A 95 -6.53 10.06 9.56
N LEU A 96 -7.05 9.89 8.34
CA LEU A 96 -6.74 10.79 7.22
C LEU A 96 -7.40 12.16 7.37
N GLU A 97 -8.65 12.20 7.83
CA GLU A 97 -9.37 13.43 8.14
C GLU A 97 -8.61 14.21 9.22
N ASP A 98 -8.24 13.57 10.33
CA ASP A 98 -7.46 14.18 11.40
C ASP A 98 -6.11 14.72 10.88
N ALA A 99 -5.37 13.92 10.11
CA ALA A 99 -4.08 14.33 9.56
C ALA A 99 -4.16 15.53 8.59
N CYS A 100 -5.28 15.67 7.87
CA CYS A 100 -5.51 16.76 6.93
C CYS A 100 -6.13 18.00 7.59
N ASP A 101 -6.98 17.84 8.59
CA ASP A 101 -7.58 18.94 9.36
C ASP A 101 -6.54 19.64 10.25
N ASP A 102 -5.59 18.88 10.79
CA ASP A 102 -4.46 19.42 11.57
C ASP A 102 -3.55 20.36 10.74
N ASP A 103 -3.36 20.06 9.46
CA ASP A 103 -2.55 20.86 8.53
C ASP A 103 -3.02 20.70 7.07
N PRO A 104 -3.93 21.55 6.58
CA PRO A 104 -4.43 21.49 5.20
C PRO A 104 -3.33 21.69 4.14
N GLY A 105 -2.22 22.35 4.51
CA GLY A 105 -1.07 22.61 3.64
C GLY A 105 -0.10 21.43 3.52
N ARG A 106 -0.25 20.38 4.35
CA ARG A 106 0.58 19.18 4.33
C ARG A 106 0.44 18.43 3.00
N LEU A 107 1.54 17.85 2.52
CA LEU A 107 1.51 16.92 1.39
C LEU A 107 0.56 15.75 1.66
N LEU A 108 -0.40 15.54 0.77
CA LEU A 108 -1.39 14.47 0.86
C LEU A 108 -0.72 13.10 1.01
N ALA A 109 0.36 12.85 0.26
CA ALA A 109 1.13 11.61 0.38
C ALA A 109 1.67 11.37 1.81
N GLY A 110 2.05 12.44 2.51
CA GLY A 110 2.49 12.36 3.91
C GLY A 110 1.34 12.19 4.89
N ALA A 111 0.19 12.82 4.64
CA ALA A 111 -1.03 12.60 5.45
C ALA A 111 -1.52 11.16 5.33
N VAL A 112 -1.60 10.63 4.10
CA VAL A 112 -1.98 9.24 3.84
C VAL A 112 -0.99 8.24 4.45
N ASP A 113 0.31 8.52 4.40
CA ASP A 113 1.32 7.66 5.03
C ASP A 113 1.18 7.59 6.57
N LEU A 114 0.82 8.71 7.20
CA LEU A 114 0.51 8.74 8.63
C LEU A 114 -0.78 7.97 8.94
N ALA A 115 -1.85 8.24 8.18
CA ALA A 115 -3.12 7.54 8.35
C ALA A 115 -2.96 6.02 8.20
N VAL A 116 -2.21 5.54 7.20
CA VAL A 116 -1.91 4.10 7.07
C VAL A 116 -1.19 3.55 8.30
N ARG A 117 -0.21 4.26 8.86
CA ARG A 117 0.49 3.83 10.07
C ARG A 117 -0.49 3.74 11.24
N ASP A 118 -1.19 4.83 11.51
CA ASP A 118 -2.01 4.98 12.71
C ASP A 118 -3.21 4.01 12.67
N THR A 119 -3.81 3.80 11.49
CA THR A 119 -4.77 2.73 11.27
C THR A 119 -4.21 1.36 11.59
N ILE A 120 -3.01 1.02 11.12
CA ILE A 120 -2.45 -0.32 11.40
C ILE A 120 -2.15 -0.49 12.89
N ASP A 121 -1.63 0.54 13.54
CA ASP A 121 -1.35 0.56 14.98
C ASP A 121 -2.64 0.41 15.83
N ALA A 122 -3.80 0.84 15.34
CA ALA A 122 -5.08 0.69 16.03
C ALA A 122 -5.60 -0.77 16.07
N PHE A 123 -5.08 -1.65 15.21
CA PHE A 123 -5.49 -3.06 15.10
C PHE A 123 -4.41 -4.07 15.53
N ASP A 124 -3.21 -3.63 15.94
CA ASP A 124 -2.11 -4.46 16.49
C ASP A 124 -2.22 -4.62 18.03
#